data_AF-A0A127QA72-F1
#
_entry.id   AF-A0A127QA72-F1
#
_cell.length_a   1.000
_cell.length_b   1.000
_cell.length_c   1.000
_cell.angle_alpha   90.00
_cell.angle_beta   90.00
_cell.angle_gamma   90.00
#
_symmetry.space_group_name_H-M   'P 1'
#
loop_
_entity.id
_entity.type
_entity.pdbx_description
1 polymer ?
#
loop_
_entity_poly.entity_id
_entity_poly.type
_entity_poly.pdbx_seq_one_letter_code
_entity_poly.pdbx_strand_id
1 'polypeptide(L)'
;MPNAPTIIKTNSTKNSVKEVNLKTVSFQELWSNYVTGDPYKVDGKVPDGFDNQCAIRMSATFHKLGIDMKSFSSKVVKPENGEKSIGRILLDGKPTATRANELRQWLNLHPIPNIYKAENITGADWQFKIKGRTGIVAFEGYWQRDSDGGSDTSGGHIDLWNKTTLTPSVESFLRFRAGINRVPNPLAFLRGREGNWYSDLGKSKQILFWEIK
;
A
#
# COMPACT_ATOMS: atom_id res chain seq x y z
N MET A 1 10.26 -8.17 11.03
CA MET A 1 11.37 -7.55 10.25
C MET A 1 12.22 -8.69 9.73
N PRO A 2 12.76 -8.60 8.50
CA PRO A 2 13.48 -9.72 7.88
C PRO A 2 14.77 -10.11 8.61
N ASN A 3 15.26 -9.23 9.49
CA ASN A 3 16.46 -9.44 10.28
C ASN A 3 16.11 -9.91 11.69
N ALA A 4 16.69 -11.03 12.12
CA ALA A 4 16.65 -11.48 13.51
C ALA A 4 17.49 -10.54 14.40
N PRO A 5 17.21 -10.47 15.71
CA PRO A 5 18.05 -9.72 16.65
C PRO A 5 19.50 -10.20 16.61
N THR A 6 20.44 -9.27 16.41
CA THR A 6 21.88 -9.54 16.47
C THR A 6 22.41 -9.16 17.85
N ILE A 7 22.93 -10.13 18.61
CA ILE A 7 23.57 -9.88 19.90
C ILE A 7 25.06 -9.64 19.68
N ILE A 8 25.55 -8.46 20.06
CA ILE A 8 26.96 -8.07 19.94
C ILE A 8 27.59 -8.11 21.33
N LYS A 9 28.67 -8.88 21.50
CA LYS A 9 29.49 -8.86 22.72
C LYS A 9 30.52 -7.73 22.63
N THR A 10 30.61 -6.91 23.67
CA THR A 10 31.59 -5.82 23.77
C THR A 10 32.96 -6.36 24.21
N ASN A 11 34.02 -5.57 23.99
CA ASN A 11 35.39 -5.86 24.44
C ASN A 11 36.11 -4.56 24.85
N SER A 12 37.28 -4.68 25.48
CA SER A 12 38.09 -3.56 25.96
C SER A 12 38.99 -2.92 24.89
N THR A 13 39.00 -3.42 23.65
CA THR A 13 39.80 -2.86 22.56
C THR A 13 39.18 -1.52 22.13
N LYS A 14 39.92 -0.45 22.41
CA LYS A 14 39.56 0.91 22.01
C LYS A 14 39.35 0.97 20.49
N ASN A 15 38.26 1.63 20.06
CA ASN A 15 37.86 1.78 18.66
C ASN A 15 37.59 0.47 17.91
N SER A 16 37.24 -0.63 18.60
CA SER A 16 36.83 -1.85 17.92
C SER A 16 35.52 -1.64 17.15
N VAL A 17 35.47 -2.18 15.92
CA VAL A 17 34.31 -2.11 15.03
C VAL A 17 33.79 -3.51 14.75
N LYS A 18 32.47 -3.70 14.79
CA LYS A 18 31.81 -4.92 14.35
C LYS A 18 30.86 -4.58 13.21
N GLU A 19 31.14 -5.13 12.03
CA GLU A 19 30.23 -5.05 10.91
C GLU A 19 29.00 -5.96 11.14
N VAL A 20 27.81 -5.41 10.86
CA VAL A 20 26.54 -6.13 10.91
C VAL A 20 25.85 -5.97 9.56
N ASN A 21 25.79 -7.05 8.81
CA ASN A 21 25.10 -7.10 7.53
C ASN A 21 23.60 -7.31 7.78
N LEU A 22 22.77 -6.37 7.31
CA LEU A 22 21.31 -6.45 7.40
C LEU A 22 20.75 -6.85 6.03
N LYS A 23 19.85 -7.84 6.02
CA LYS A 23 19.02 -8.12 4.87
C LYS A 23 18.11 -6.93 4.62
N THR A 24 18.22 -6.36 3.43
CA THR A 24 17.28 -5.38 2.89
C THR A 24 16.31 -6.07 1.95
N VAL A 25 15.21 -5.39 1.63
CA VAL A 25 14.24 -5.88 0.65
C VAL A 25 14.53 -5.24 -0.69
N SER A 26 14.65 -6.06 -1.72
CA SER A 26 14.75 -5.61 -3.12
C SER A 26 13.37 -5.43 -3.75
N PHE A 27 13.30 -4.62 -4.80
CA PHE A 27 12.07 -4.49 -5.59
C PHE A 27 11.66 -5.84 -6.21
N GLN A 28 12.63 -6.63 -6.68
CA GLN A 28 12.36 -7.91 -7.32
C GLN A 28 11.74 -8.91 -6.33
N GLU A 29 12.17 -8.93 -5.07
CA GLU A 29 11.55 -9.74 -4.02
C GLU A 29 10.09 -9.32 -3.79
N LEU A 30 9.80 -8.02 -3.71
CA LEU A 30 8.42 -7.51 -3.59
C LEU A 30 7.57 -7.90 -4.79
N TRP A 31 8.09 -7.69 -6.00
CA TRP A 31 7.36 -7.95 -7.23
C TRP A 31 7.04 -9.43 -7.43
N SER A 32 8.02 -10.31 -7.23
CA SER A 32 7.86 -11.76 -7.39
C SER A 32 6.99 -12.41 -6.31
N ASN A 33 6.90 -11.80 -5.14
CA ASN A 33 6.08 -12.30 -4.02
C ASN A 33 4.76 -11.56 -3.86
N TYR A 34 4.42 -10.64 -4.77
CA TYR A 34 3.22 -9.84 -4.66
C TYR A 34 1.98 -10.72 -4.53
N VAL A 35 1.23 -10.53 -3.45
CA VAL A 35 0.05 -11.33 -3.14
C VAL A 35 -1.12 -10.88 -4.00
N THR A 36 -1.61 -11.79 -4.85
CA THR A 36 -2.78 -11.58 -5.72
C THR A 36 -4.05 -12.17 -5.13
N GLY A 37 -5.21 -11.79 -5.66
CA GLY A 37 -6.52 -12.23 -5.15
C GLY A 37 -6.90 -11.50 -3.87
N ASP A 38 -7.77 -12.10 -3.07
CA ASP A 38 -8.29 -11.48 -1.83
C ASP A 38 -7.74 -12.23 -0.61
N PRO A 39 -6.61 -11.77 -0.04
CA PRO A 39 -5.94 -12.46 1.06
C PRO A 39 -6.75 -12.44 2.36
N TYR A 40 -7.63 -11.45 2.57
CA TYR A 40 -8.50 -11.41 3.74
C TYR A 40 -9.90 -11.93 3.39
N LYS A 41 -10.26 -13.06 4.01
CA LYS A 41 -11.57 -13.70 3.88
C LYS A 41 -12.06 -14.20 5.23
N VAL A 42 -13.37 -14.14 5.44
CA VAL A 42 -14.08 -14.76 6.57
C VAL A 42 -15.04 -15.79 5.97
N ASP A 43 -14.97 -17.04 6.42
CA ASP A 43 -15.76 -18.16 5.89
C ASP A 43 -15.69 -18.29 4.36
N GLY A 44 -14.50 -18.07 3.80
CA GLY A 44 -14.22 -18.17 2.37
C GLY A 44 -14.70 -16.99 1.52
N LYS A 45 -15.29 -15.95 2.13
CA LYS A 45 -15.83 -14.77 1.43
C LYS A 45 -15.11 -13.49 1.86
N VAL A 46 -15.09 -12.51 0.97
CA VAL A 46 -14.62 -11.15 1.30
C VAL A 46 -15.66 -10.50 2.22
N PRO A 47 -15.28 -10.02 3.41
CA PRO A 47 -16.23 -9.33 4.30
C PRO A 47 -16.67 -7.99 3.73
N ASP A 48 -17.89 -7.56 4.07
CA ASP A 48 -18.41 -6.26 3.66
C ASP A 48 -17.47 -5.11 4.07
N GLY A 49 -17.22 -4.19 3.14
CA GLY A 49 -16.29 -3.07 3.34
C GLY A 49 -14.81 -3.41 3.11
N PHE A 50 -14.50 -4.65 2.73
CA PHE A 50 -13.15 -5.11 2.38
C PHE A 50 -13.00 -5.49 0.90
N ASP A 51 -13.86 -4.95 0.03
CA ASP A 51 -13.83 -5.22 -1.41
C ASP A 51 -12.51 -4.76 -2.07
N ASN A 52 -11.98 -3.62 -1.62
CA ASN A 52 -10.69 -3.08 -2.08
C ASN A 52 -9.56 -3.50 -1.12
N GLN A 53 -8.81 -4.55 -1.48
CA GLN A 53 -7.75 -5.11 -0.63
C GLN A 53 -6.33 -4.69 -1.01
N CYS A 54 -6.12 -3.59 -1.74
CA CYS A 54 -4.79 -3.17 -2.18
C CYS A 54 -3.78 -3.02 -1.03
N ALA A 55 -4.17 -2.40 0.09
CA ALA A 55 -3.35 -2.29 1.29
C ALA A 55 -3.07 -3.64 1.95
N ILE A 56 -4.08 -4.53 1.98
CA ILE A 56 -3.96 -5.87 2.56
C ILE A 56 -3.02 -6.74 1.71
N ARG A 57 -3.14 -6.70 0.38
CA ARG A 57 -2.22 -7.38 -0.56
C ARG A 57 -0.78 -6.91 -0.36
N MET A 58 -0.57 -5.60 -0.25
CA MET A 58 0.75 -5.05 0.03
C MET A 58 1.28 -5.51 1.41
N SER A 59 0.46 -5.46 2.46
CA SER A 59 0.80 -5.98 3.78
C SER A 59 1.13 -7.48 3.77
N ALA A 60 0.34 -8.30 3.09
CA ALA A 60 0.59 -9.74 2.95
C ALA A 60 1.90 -10.02 2.18
N THR A 61 2.20 -9.20 1.18
CA THR A 61 3.49 -9.24 0.45
C THR A 61 4.66 -8.93 1.38
N PHE A 62 4.53 -7.89 2.22
CA PHE A 62 5.50 -7.59 3.26
C PHE A 62 5.67 -8.75 4.25
N HIS A 63 4.57 -9.38 4.67
CA HIS A 63 4.61 -10.52 5.58
C HIS A 63 5.34 -11.73 5.00
N LYS A 64 5.16 -12.03 3.70
CA LYS A 64 5.92 -13.07 2.98
C LYS A 64 7.43 -12.83 3.01
N LEU A 65 7.84 -11.57 3.02
CA LEU A 65 9.26 -11.18 3.09
C LEU A 65 9.76 -10.95 4.53
N GLY A 66 9.00 -11.38 5.55
CA GLY A 66 9.39 -11.27 6.96
C GLY A 66 9.20 -9.87 7.56
N ILE A 67 8.52 -8.96 6.88
CA ILE A 67 8.19 -7.63 7.40
C ILE A 67 6.82 -7.68 8.09
N ASP A 68 6.81 -8.04 9.37
CA ASP A 68 5.56 -8.20 10.15
C ASP A 68 4.76 -6.91 10.43
N MET A 69 5.26 -5.74 10.03
CA MET A 69 4.61 -4.44 10.26
C MET A 69 4.24 -4.14 11.74
N LYS A 70 5.03 -4.63 12.71
CA LYS A 70 4.75 -4.47 14.16
C LYS A 70 4.53 -3.03 14.62
N SER A 71 5.19 -2.06 13.97
CA SER A 71 5.04 -0.63 14.29
C SER A 71 3.76 0.00 13.71
N PHE A 72 3.04 -0.66 12.79
CA PHE A 72 1.78 -0.17 12.24
C PHE A 72 0.69 -0.17 13.33
N SER A 73 0.48 1.01 13.93
CA SER A 73 -0.36 1.22 15.10
C SER A 73 -0.82 2.67 15.22
N SER A 74 -1.91 2.91 15.96
CA SER A 74 -2.46 4.25 16.21
C SER A 74 -1.50 5.19 16.98
N LYS A 75 -0.37 4.67 17.48
CA LYS A 75 0.68 5.50 18.11
C LYS A 75 1.44 6.35 17.09
N VAL A 76 1.58 5.85 15.86
CA VAL A 76 2.43 6.45 14.82
C VAL A 76 1.69 6.75 13.52
N VAL A 77 0.52 6.12 13.32
CA VAL A 77 -0.38 6.38 12.18
C VAL A 77 -1.66 7.02 12.70
N LYS A 78 -2.19 8.01 11.98
CA LYS A 78 -3.46 8.67 12.32
C LYS A 78 -4.61 8.08 11.49
N PRO A 79 -5.77 7.84 12.12
CA PRO A 79 -6.98 7.48 11.38
C PRO A 79 -7.33 8.56 10.36
N GLU A 80 -7.85 8.14 9.21
CA GLU A 80 -8.35 9.08 8.20
C GLU A 80 -9.80 9.47 8.41
N ASN A 81 -10.25 10.54 7.74
CA ASN A 81 -11.67 10.91 7.61
C ASN A 81 -12.44 11.02 8.94
N GLY A 82 -11.76 11.36 10.03
CA GLY A 82 -12.40 11.46 11.35
C GLY A 82 -12.76 10.11 11.98
N GLU A 83 -12.25 9.00 11.43
CA GLU A 83 -12.42 7.66 11.97
C GLU A 83 -11.87 7.56 13.40
N LYS A 84 -12.54 6.79 14.25
CA LYS A 84 -12.12 6.61 15.65
C LYS A 84 -10.80 5.83 15.78
N SER A 85 -10.48 5.00 14.79
CA SER A 85 -9.30 4.14 14.79
C SER A 85 -8.78 3.88 13.38
N ILE A 86 -7.51 3.51 13.29
CA ILE A 86 -6.89 3.11 12.03
C ILE A 86 -7.53 1.80 11.53
N GLY A 87 -7.63 1.66 10.22
CA GLY A 87 -8.05 0.43 9.57
C GLY A 87 -6.96 -0.64 9.67
N ARG A 88 -7.08 -1.51 10.67
CA ARG A 88 -6.08 -2.55 10.98
C ARG A 88 -6.75 -3.88 11.32
N ILE A 89 -6.25 -4.95 10.72
CA ILE A 89 -6.59 -6.35 11.06
C ILE A 89 -5.34 -7.14 11.44
N LEU A 90 -5.54 -8.36 11.92
CA LEU A 90 -4.49 -9.37 12.04
C LEU A 90 -4.70 -10.43 10.95
N LEU A 91 -3.78 -10.47 9.98
CA LEU A 91 -3.72 -11.54 8.99
C LEU A 91 -2.65 -12.52 9.45
N ASP A 92 -3.02 -13.77 9.72
CA ASP A 92 -2.14 -14.79 10.30
C ASP A 92 -1.39 -14.31 11.56
N GLY A 93 -2.11 -13.58 12.43
CA GLY A 93 -1.56 -13.01 13.67
C GLY A 93 -0.66 -11.78 13.47
N LYS A 94 -0.46 -11.29 12.24
CA LYS A 94 0.41 -10.15 11.92
C LYS A 94 -0.39 -8.87 11.62
N PRO A 95 0.04 -7.71 12.17
CA PRO A 95 -0.56 -6.41 11.84
C PRO A 95 -0.63 -6.17 10.34
N THR A 96 -1.82 -5.80 9.87
CA THR A 96 -2.12 -5.62 8.44
C THR A 96 -2.90 -4.33 8.26
N ALA A 97 -2.47 -3.50 7.32
CA ALA A 97 -3.19 -2.27 6.97
C ALA A 97 -4.34 -2.61 6.03
N THR A 98 -5.50 -2.01 6.30
CA THR A 98 -6.71 -2.20 5.47
C THR A 98 -7.01 -0.99 4.59
N ARG A 99 -6.36 0.15 4.88
CA ARG A 99 -6.54 1.42 4.16
C ARG A 99 -5.21 1.86 3.54
N ALA A 100 -5.22 2.13 2.24
CA ALA A 100 -4.01 2.46 1.48
C ALA A 100 -3.30 3.72 1.99
N ASN A 101 -4.07 4.74 2.33
CA ASN A 101 -3.51 6.00 2.78
C ASN A 101 -2.84 5.91 4.17
N GLU A 102 -3.39 5.11 5.09
CA GLU A 102 -2.79 4.84 6.39
C GLU A 102 -1.51 4.01 6.23
N LEU A 103 -1.48 3.07 5.27
CA LEU A 103 -0.25 2.34 4.92
C LEU A 103 0.84 3.29 4.39
N ARG A 104 0.47 4.26 3.55
CA ARG A 104 1.35 5.34 3.11
C ARG A 104 1.92 6.14 4.28
N GLN A 105 1.10 6.54 5.25
CA GLN A 105 1.56 7.28 6.43
C GLN A 105 2.64 6.48 7.17
N TRP A 106 2.44 5.17 7.31
CA TRP A 106 3.42 4.28 7.91
C TRP A 106 4.71 4.15 7.08
N LEU A 107 4.63 4.04 5.75
CA LEU A 107 5.81 4.00 4.87
C LEU A 107 6.64 5.29 4.95
N ASN A 108 6.01 6.45 5.19
CA ASN A 108 6.70 7.72 5.41
C ASN A 108 7.54 7.77 6.69
N LEU A 109 7.36 6.81 7.61
CA LEU A 109 8.20 6.65 8.80
C LEU A 109 9.49 5.86 8.52
N HIS A 110 9.74 5.48 7.26
CA HIS A 110 10.87 4.65 6.82
C HIS A 110 11.03 3.34 7.61
N PRO A 111 9.96 2.54 7.77
CA PRO A 111 10.00 1.33 8.61
C PRO A 111 10.73 0.15 7.95
N ILE A 112 11.02 0.22 6.64
CA ILE A 112 11.62 -0.86 5.86
C ILE A 112 12.93 -0.37 5.24
N PRO A 113 14.08 -1.03 5.54
CA PRO A 113 15.36 -0.75 4.88
C PRO A 113 15.29 -0.90 3.36
N ASN A 114 16.07 -0.07 2.65
CA ASN A 114 16.13 0.01 1.18
C ASN A 114 14.86 0.53 0.47
N ILE A 115 13.90 1.07 1.22
CA ILE A 115 12.82 1.89 0.66
C ILE A 115 13.21 3.36 0.86
N TYR A 116 13.35 4.10 -0.24
CA TYR A 116 13.80 5.49 -0.22
C TYR A 116 12.70 6.44 0.30
N LYS A 117 13.07 7.71 0.54
CA LYS A 117 12.11 8.77 0.91
C LYS A 117 11.04 8.93 -0.17
N ALA A 118 9.82 9.17 0.30
CA ALA A 118 8.70 9.43 -0.58
C ALA A 118 8.95 10.69 -1.40
N GLU A 119 8.73 10.59 -2.71
CA GLU A 119 8.67 11.71 -3.62
C GLU A 119 7.21 12.02 -3.93
N ASN A 120 6.83 13.29 -3.84
CA ASN A 120 5.52 13.73 -4.31
C ASN A 120 5.58 13.91 -5.83
N ILE A 121 4.89 13.04 -6.56
CA ILE A 121 4.87 13.01 -8.03
C ILE A 121 3.52 13.44 -8.60
N THR A 122 2.65 14.04 -7.78
CA THR A 122 1.28 14.46 -8.14
C THR A 122 1.24 15.25 -9.44
N GLY A 123 0.21 15.03 -10.24
CA GLY A 123 -0.02 15.66 -11.54
C GLY A 123 -0.31 14.63 -12.62
N ALA A 124 -0.91 15.07 -13.73
CA ALA A 124 -1.23 14.20 -14.86
C ALA A 124 0.01 13.51 -15.49
N ASP A 125 1.19 14.08 -15.28
CA ASP A 125 2.48 13.60 -15.77
C ASP A 125 3.21 12.65 -14.80
N TRP A 126 2.57 12.19 -13.73
CA TRP A 126 3.21 11.36 -12.69
C TRP A 126 3.93 10.12 -13.25
N GLN A 127 3.36 9.48 -14.27
CA GLN A 127 3.97 8.30 -14.92
C GLN A 127 5.30 8.63 -15.57
N PHE A 128 5.43 9.84 -16.13
CA PHE A 128 6.69 10.30 -16.72
C PHE A 128 7.75 10.51 -15.64
N LYS A 129 7.38 11.09 -14.49
CA LYS A 129 8.28 11.33 -13.34
C LYS A 129 8.90 10.06 -12.77
N ILE A 130 8.23 8.92 -12.91
CA ILE A 130 8.72 7.61 -12.42
C ILE A 130 9.05 6.60 -13.51
N LYS A 131 9.13 7.05 -14.76
CA LYS A 131 9.48 6.19 -15.89
C LYS A 131 10.86 5.59 -15.68
N GLY A 132 10.99 4.28 -15.90
CA GLY A 132 12.27 3.58 -15.74
C GLY A 132 12.66 3.27 -14.29
N ARG A 133 11.89 3.74 -13.31
CA ARG A 133 12.13 3.52 -11.87
C ARG A 133 11.26 2.39 -11.33
N THR A 134 11.67 1.81 -10.21
CA THR A 134 10.93 0.75 -9.52
C THR A 134 10.60 1.17 -8.11
N GLY A 135 9.45 0.77 -7.59
CA GLY A 135 9.08 1.16 -6.23
C GLY A 135 7.64 0.89 -5.86
N ILE A 136 7.22 1.48 -4.75
CA ILE A 136 5.83 1.52 -4.30
C ILE A 136 5.24 2.85 -4.73
N VAL A 137 4.02 2.86 -5.24
CA VAL A 137 3.25 4.07 -5.54
C VAL A 137 1.95 4.07 -4.75
N ALA A 138 1.58 5.20 -4.17
CA ALA A 138 0.31 5.39 -3.50
C ALA A 138 -0.42 6.62 -4.05
N PHE A 139 -1.73 6.48 -4.23
CA PHE A 139 -2.64 7.50 -4.74
C PHE A 139 -3.66 7.81 -3.66
N GLU A 140 -3.89 9.10 -3.39
CA GLU A 140 -4.88 9.57 -2.41
C GLU A 140 -5.98 10.39 -3.08
N GLY A 141 -7.21 10.16 -2.63
CA GLY A 141 -8.31 11.10 -2.82
C GLY A 141 -8.72 11.26 -4.27
N TYR A 142 -8.61 10.19 -5.06
CA TYR A 142 -8.99 10.20 -6.48
C TYR A 142 -10.37 9.56 -6.74
N TRP A 143 -11.01 8.97 -5.71
CA TRP A 143 -12.36 8.42 -5.79
C TRP A 143 -13.13 8.57 -4.47
N GLN A 144 -14.46 8.53 -4.56
CA GLN A 144 -15.39 8.71 -3.44
C GLN A 144 -15.67 7.37 -2.75
N ARG A 145 -15.38 7.27 -1.45
CA ARG A 145 -15.77 6.11 -0.62
C ARG A 145 -17.27 6.18 -0.29
N ASP A 146 -17.86 5.04 0.07
CA ASP A 146 -19.24 4.99 0.57
C ASP A 146 -19.45 5.84 1.85
N SER A 147 -18.39 6.10 2.60
CA SER A 147 -18.35 6.96 3.78
C SER A 147 -18.25 8.46 3.47
N ASP A 148 -17.97 8.83 2.22
CA ASP A 148 -17.72 10.22 1.82
C ASP A 148 -19.06 10.94 1.53
N GLY A 149 -19.22 12.15 2.06
CA GLY A 149 -20.38 13.00 1.79
C GLY A 149 -20.19 13.91 0.57
N GLY A 150 -21.27 14.24 -0.14
CA GLY A 150 -21.23 15.22 -1.23
C GLY A 150 -20.29 14.83 -2.38
N SER A 151 -19.35 15.71 -2.71
CA SER A 151 -18.32 15.52 -3.76
C SER A 151 -16.95 15.12 -3.21
N ASP A 152 -16.87 14.67 -1.95
CA ASP A 152 -15.59 14.33 -1.33
C ASP A 152 -15.00 13.05 -1.91
N THR A 153 -13.68 13.05 -2.08
CA THR A 153 -12.90 11.89 -2.50
C THR A 153 -11.82 11.59 -1.46
N SER A 154 -11.99 10.51 -0.71
CA SER A 154 -11.00 10.02 0.27
C SER A 154 -10.41 8.65 -0.11
N GLY A 155 -10.93 8.02 -1.14
CA GLY A 155 -10.47 6.74 -1.68
C GLY A 155 -9.01 6.79 -2.12
N GLY A 156 -8.22 5.81 -1.68
CA GLY A 156 -6.81 5.69 -2.06
C GLY A 156 -6.46 4.31 -2.63
N HIS A 157 -5.26 4.18 -3.19
CA HIS A 157 -4.70 2.93 -3.73
C HIS A 157 -3.21 2.89 -3.49
N ILE A 158 -2.67 1.68 -3.31
CA ILE A 158 -1.24 1.46 -3.15
C ILE A 158 -0.82 0.19 -3.89
N ASP A 159 0.28 0.25 -4.61
CA ASP A 159 0.71 -0.81 -5.52
C ASP A 159 2.23 -0.75 -5.79
N LEU A 160 2.80 -1.80 -6.41
CA LEU A 160 4.18 -1.77 -6.90
C LEU A 160 4.21 -1.29 -8.35
N TRP A 161 5.23 -0.52 -8.70
CA TRP A 161 5.52 -0.01 -10.04
C TRP A 161 6.80 -0.63 -10.59
N ASN A 162 6.73 -1.34 -11.71
CA ASN A 162 7.86 -2.07 -12.30
C ASN A 162 8.55 -1.35 -13.47
N LYS A 163 8.56 -0.01 -13.49
CA LYS A 163 9.03 0.86 -14.58
C LYS A 163 8.00 1.15 -15.66
N THR A 164 7.05 0.25 -15.89
CA THR A 164 6.12 0.34 -17.02
C THR A 164 4.65 0.17 -16.61
N THR A 165 4.38 -0.64 -15.60
CA THR A 165 3.04 -0.99 -15.17
C THR A 165 2.98 -1.29 -13.68
N LEU A 166 1.78 -1.34 -13.14
CA LEU A 166 1.54 -1.81 -11.78
C LEU A 166 1.39 -3.32 -11.73
N THR A 167 1.35 -3.90 -10.52
CA THR A 167 1.18 -5.35 -10.38
C THR A 167 -0.11 -5.82 -11.05
N PRO A 168 -0.12 -6.99 -11.68
CA PRO A 168 -1.34 -7.55 -12.26
C PRO A 168 -2.26 -8.05 -11.13
N SER A 169 -3.20 -7.21 -10.71
CA SER A 169 -4.38 -7.61 -9.94
C SER A 169 -5.63 -7.40 -10.78
N VAL A 170 -6.77 -8.05 -10.50
CA VAL A 170 -8.03 -7.81 -11.25
C VAL A 170 -8.41 -6.33 -11.21
N GLU A 171 -8.22 -5.72 -10.04
CA GLU A 171 -8.38 -4.29 -9.80
C GLU A 171 -7.38 -3.47 -10.65
N SER A 172 -6.09 -3.82 -10.67
CA SER A 172 -5.07 -3.13 -11.47
C SER A 172 -5.19 -3.41 -12.98
N PHE A 173 -5.73 -4.55 -13.40
CA PHE A 173 -5.93 -4.93 -14.80
C PHE A 173 -7.11 -4.16 -15.40
N LEU A 174 -8.26 -4.21 -14.75
CA LEU A 174 -9.43 -3.43 -15.15
C LEU A 174 -9.11 -1.93 -15.12
N ARG A 175 -8.44 -1.45 -14.06
CA ARG A 175 -8.13 -0.03 -13.85
C ARG A 175 -7.09 0.55 -14.81
N PHE A 176 -6.00 -0.18 -15.09
CA PHE A 176 -4.81 0.39 -15.76
C PHE A 176 -4.54 -0.14 -17.17
N ARG A 177 -5.03 -1.34 -17.53
CA ARG A 177 -4.78 -1.93 -18.87
C ARG A 177 -5.96 -1.84 -19.80
N ALA A 178 -7.18 -2.00 -19.29
CA ALA A 178 -8.37 -1.95 -20.13
C ALA A 178 -8.87 -0.52 -20.43
N GLY A 179 -8.27 0.51 -19.82
CA GLY A 179 -8.65 1.92 -20.04
C GLY A 179 -10.09 2.22 -19.64
N ILE A 180 -10.69 1.39 -18.76
CA ILE A 180 -12.14 1.30 -18.68
C ILE A 180 -12.83 2.53 -18.11
N ASN A 181 -12.23 3.50 -17.41
CA ASN A 181 -12.80 4.83 -17.07
C ASN A 181 -14.24 4.96 -16.49
N ARG A 182 -15.07 3.92 -16.46
CA ARG A 182 -16.45 3.80 -15.96
C ARG A 182 -16.80 2.31 -15.86
N VAL A 183 -16.96 1.80 -14.65
CA VAL A 183 -17.65 0.52 -14.43
C VAL A 183 -18.91 0.84 -13.63
N PRO A 184 -20.12 0.47 -14.08
CA PRO A 184 -21.31 0.59 -13.24
C PRO A 184 -21.14 -0.30 -12.02
N ASN A 185 -21.33 0.23 -10.81
CA ASN A 185 -21.36 -0.60 -9.60
C ASN A 185 -22.69 -1.41 -9.60
N PRO A 186 -22.66 -2.74 -9.78
CA PRO A 186 -23.89 -3.54 -9.86
C PRO A 186 -24.66 -3.53 -8.53
N LEU A 187 -23.98 -3.38 -7.39
CA LEU A 187 -24.59 -3.22 -6.06
C LEU A 187 -25.21 -1.83 -5.84
N ALA A 188 -24.66 -0.77 -6.44
CA ALA A 188 -25.27 0.57 -6.39
C ALA A 188 -26.50 0.66 -7.30
N PHE A 189 -26.42 0.03 -8.47
CA PHE A 189 -27.55 -0.10 -9.41
C PHE A 189 -28.71 -0.89 -8.78
N LEU A 190 -28.41 -2.00 -8.09
CA LEU A 190 -29.39 -2.78 -7.32
C LEU A 190 -30.00 -2.01 -6.12
N ARG A 191 -29.30 -0.98 -5.61
CA ARG A 191 -29.75 -0.12 -4.50
C ARG A 191 -30.35 1.22 -4.97
N GLY A 192 -30.63 1.39 -6.26
CA GLY A 192 -31.26 2.59 -6.82
C GLY A 192 -30.41 3.86 -6.76
N ARG A 193 -29.09 3.73 -6.70
CA ARG A 193 -28.15 4.86 -6.69
C ARG A 193 -27.36 4.90 -8.00
N GLU A 194 -27.25 6.06 -8.63
CA GLU A 194 -26.25 6.29 -9.68
C GLU A 194 -24.85 6.33 -9.03
N GLY A 195 -24.11 5.24 -9.13
CA GLY A 195 -22.74 5.13 -8.62
C GLY A 195 -21.74 4.88 -9.75
N ASN A 196 -20.92 5.88 -10.07
CA ASN A 196 -19.81 5.78 -11.02
C ASN A 196 -18.53 5.27 -10.32
N TRP A 197 -17.84 4.28 -10.89
CA TRP A 197 -16.64 3.65 -10.29
C TRP A 197 -15.26 4.22 -10.70
N TYR A 198 -15.12 5.31 -11.46
CA TYR A 198 -13.80 5.70 -12.02
C TYR A 198 -13.46 7.21 -11.94
N SER A 199 -12.28 7.72 -11.54
CA SER A 199 -10.89 7.24 -11.28
C SER A 199 -9.81 7.56 -12.35
N ASP A 200 -9.57 8.84 -12.61
CA ASP A 200 -8.30 9.31 -13.18
C ASP A 200 -7.28 9.50 -12.05
N LEU A 201 -6.21 8.70 -12.02
CA LEU A 201 -5.19 8.79 -10.98
C LEU A 201 -4.37 10.08 -11.07
N GLY A 202 -4.32 10.71 -12.24
CA GLY A 202 -3.78 12.06 -12.39
C GLY A 202 -4.58 13.12 -11.63
N LYS A 203 -5.83 12.81 -11.23
CA LYS A 203 -6.68 13.64 -10.35
C LYS A 203 -6.56 13.29 -8.87
N SER A 204 -5.62 12.42 -8.49
CA SER A 204 -5.32 12.20 -7.08
C SER A 204 -4.92 13.51 -6.42
N LYS A 205 -5.46 13.78 -5.22
CA LYS A 205 -5.05 14.90 -4.38
C LYS A 205 -3.57 14.83 -4.06
N GLN A 206 -3.05 13.61 -3.92
CA GLN A 206 -1.62 13.35 -3.79
C GLN A 206 -1.24 12.00 -4.39
N ILE A 207 -0.07 11.96 -5.02
CA ILE A 207 0.60 10.74 -5.46
C ILE A 207 2.00 10.71 -4.84
N LEU A 208 2.28 9.67 -4.06
CA LEU A 208 3.59 9.43 -3.46
C LEU A 208 4.26 8.22 -4.09
N PHE A 209 5.56 8.33 -4.32
CA PHE A 209 6.39 7.24 -4.82
C PHE A 209 7.57 7.00 -3.90
N TRP A 210 7.75 5.75 -3.48
CA TRP A 210 8.93 5.30 -2.74
C TRP A 210 9.75 4.43 -3.68
N GLU A 211 10.87 4.98 -4.15
CA GLU A 211 11.79 4.22 -5.00
C GLU A 211 12.44 3.08 -4.21
N ILE A 212 12.64 1.96 -4.90
CA ILE A 212 13.36 0.79 -4.41
C ILE A 212 14.33 0.39 -5.51
N LYS A 213 15.62 0.44 -5.19
CA LYS A 213 16.73 0.13 -6.11
C LYS A 213 17.21 -1.30 -5.91
#